data_AF-A0A060ZCP1-F1
#
_entry.id   AF-A0A060ZCP1-F1
#
_cell.length_a   1.000
_cell.length_b   1.000
_cell.length_c   1.000
_cell.angle_alpha   90.00
_cell.angle_beta   90.00
_cell.angle_gamma   90.00
#
_symmetry.space_group_name_H-M   'P 1'
#
loop_
_entity.id
_entity.type
_entity.pdbx_description
1 polymer ?
#
loop_
_entity_poly.entity_id
_entity_poly.type
_entity_poly.pdbx_seq_one_letter_code
_entity_poly.pdbx_strand_id
1 'polypeptide(L)'
;MCNFLFYFFYKNFAFTLVHFWFGFFCGFSAQTVYDQWFITLFNIVYTSLPVLAMGLFDQDVNEANSHRYPSLYRPGQLNVLFNKRQFFLCTLQGVGTSFLLFFIPYGAFCLVARDDGSHISDQQAFAVIISTSLVIVVSVQVRDIVRWLIHHKTH
;
A
#
# COMPACT_ATOMS: atom_id res chain seq x y z
N MET A 1 -0.55 13.06 -10.90
CA MET A 1 -1.39 11.90 -11.35
C MET A 1 -0.69 10.53 -11.34
N CYS A 2 0.46 10.32 -11.99
CA CYS A 2 1.04 8.98 -12.16
C CYS A 2 1.55 8.33 -10.86
N ASN A 3 2.18 9.11 -9.97
CA ASN A 3 2.65 8.64 -8.67
C ASN A 3 1.51 8.11 -7.78
N PHE A 4 0.32 8.72 -7.88
CA PHE A 4 -0.88 8.23 -7.21
C PHE A 4 -1.30 6.85 -7.72
N LEU A 5 -1.29 6.63 -9.04
CA LEU A 5 -1.61 5.32 -9.62
C LEU A 5 -0.63 4.26 -9.16
N PHE A 6 0.68 4.57 -9.09
CA PHE A 6 1.66 3.63 -8.56
C PHE A 6 1.41 3.28 -7.10
N TYR A 7 1.18 4.28 -6.25
CA TYR A 7 0.83 4.05 -4.85
C TYR A 7 -0.46 3.23 -4.72
N PHE A 8 -1.47 3.53 -5.55
CA PHE A 8 -2.73 2.79 -5.59
C PHE A 8 -2.50 1.32 -5.95
N PHE A 9 -1.76 1.02 -7.02
CA PHE A 9 -1.46 -0.37 -7.38
C PHE A 9 -0.66 -1.06 -6.28
N TYR A 10 0.39 -0.41 -5.78
CA TYR A 10 1.25 -0.94 -4.73
C TYR A 10 0.44 -1.38 -3.50
N LYS A 11 -0.39 -0.49 -2.94
CA LYS A 11 -1.16 -0.81 -1.72
C LYS A 11 -2.16 -1.94 -1.95
N ASN A 12 -2.78 -1.98 -3.14
CA ASN A 12 -3.78 -2.98 -3.49
C ASN A 12 -3.14 -4.34 -3.67
N PHE A 13 -1.97 -4.42 -4.30
CA PHE A 13 -1.19 -5.65 -4.38
C PHE A 13 -0.72 -6.09 -2.99
N ALA A 14 -0.17 -5.19 -2.18
CA ALA A 14 0.29 -5.51 -0.83
C ALA A 14 -0.86 -6.10 0.02
N PHE A 15 -2.07 -5.54 -0.07
CA PHE A 15 -3.25 -6.00 0.67
C PHE A 15 -3.82 -7.33 0.15
N THR A 16 -3.99 -7.46 -1.17
CA THR A 16 -4.61 -8.66 -1.78
C THR A 16 -3.69 -9.87 -1.71
N LEU A 17 -2.39 -9.69 -1.93
CA LEU A 17 -1.43 -10.80 -1.91
C LEU A 17 -1.28 -11.41 -0.51
N VAL A 18 -1.49 -10.68 0.58
CA VAL A 18 -1.52 -11.28 1.93
C VAL A 18 -2.59 -12.37 2.05
N HIS A 19 -3.77 -12.15 1.46
CA HIS A 19 -4.81 -13.19 1.43
C HIS A 19 -4.42 -14.37 0.56
N PHE A 20 -3.73 -14.10 -0.55
CA PHE A 20 -3.21 -15.14 -1.43
C PHE A 20 -2.20 -16.04 -0.69
N TRP A 21 -1.25 -15.45 0.06
CA TRP A 21 -0.30 -16.19 0.88
C TRP A 21 -1.01 -17.03 1.94
N PHE A 22 -1.96 -16.44 2.67
CA PHE A 22 -2.73 -17.16 3.68
C PHE A 22 -3.57 -18.31 3.10
N GLY A 23 -4.11 -18.14 1.89
CA GLY A 23 -4.89 -19.18 1.21
C GLY A 23 -4.15 -20.51 1.07
N PHE A 24 -2.83 -20.47 0.88
CA PHE A 24 -2.00 -21.69 0.85
C PHE A 24 -1.95 -22.40 2.21
N PHE A 25 -1.95 -21.67 3.31
CA PHE A 25 -1.87 -22.24 4.67
C PHE A 25 -3.23 -22.75 5.18
N CYS A 26 -4.33 -22.14 4.71
CA CYS A 26 -5.69 -22.53 5.10
C CYS A 26 -6.36 -23.56 4.17
N GLY A 27 -5.59 -24.20 3.28
CA GLY A 27 -6.08 -25.22 2.36
C GLY A 27 -7.12 -24.69 1.34
N PHE A 28 -7.04 -23.41 0.98
CA PHE A 28 -7.98 -22.74 0.07
C PHE A 28 -9.45 -22.77 0.52
N SER A 29 -9.71 -22.81 1.83
CA SER A 29 -11.06 -22.72 2.42
C SER A 29 -11.75 -21.35 2.25
N ALA A 30 -11.18 -20.43 1.46
CA ALA A 30 -11.65 -19.06 1.22
C ALA A 30 -11.81 -18.19 2.50
N GLN A 31 -11.19 -18.58 3.60
CA GLN A 31 -11.18 -17.80 4.83
C GLN A 31 -10.35 -16.51 4.67
N THR A 32 -10.88 -15.38 5.13
CA THR A 32 -10.16 -14.11 5.12
C THR A 32 -9.23 -13.99 6.31
N VAL A 33 -8.03 -13.44 6.08
CA VAL A 33 -7.06 -13.12 7.15
C VAL A 33 -7.58 -11.99 8.02
N TYR A 34 -8.12 -10.97 7.37
CA TYR A 34 -8.63 -9.78 8.05
C TYR A 34 -10.10 -9.93 8.38
N ASP A 35 -10.49 -9.20 9.42
CA ASP A 35 -11.89 -8.98 9.73
C ASP A 35 -12.58 -8.15 8.63
N GLN A 36 -13.84 -8.43 8.36
CA GLN A 36 -14.62 -7.82 7.29
C GLN A 36 -14.71 -6.29 7.47
N TRP A 37 -14.84 -5.82 8.71
CA TRP A 37 -14.82 -4.40 9.05
C TRP A 37 -13.48 -3.72 8.74
N PHE A 38 -12.37 -4.44 8.91
CA PHE A 38 -11.07 -3.91 8.56
C PHE A 38 -10.90 -3.79 7.05
N ILE A 39 -11.36 -4.78 6.28
CA ILE A 39 -11.31 -4.75 4.81
C ILE A 39 -12.06 -3.53 4.26
N THR A 40 -13.26 -3.25 4.78
CA THR A 40 -14.06 -2.11 4.32
C THR A 40 -13.44 -0.77 4.72
N LEU A 41 -13.01 -0.64 5.98
CA LEU A 41 -12.32 0.56 6.46
C LEU A 41 -11.02 0.83 5.70
N PHE A 42 -10.24 -0.22 5.42
CA PHE A 42 -8.99 -0.10 4.68
C PHE A 42 -9.25 0.44 3.27
N ASN A 43 -10.27 -0.10 2.59
CA ASN A 43 -10.65 0.38 1.26
C ASN A 43 -11.14 1.82 1.28
N ILE A 44 -11.96 2.23 2.26
CA ILE A 44 -12.49 3.60 2.32
C ILE A 44 -11.40 4.61 2.69
N VAL A 45 -10.72 4.39 3.81
CA VAL A 45 -9.74 5.34 4.34
C VAL A 45 -8.55 5.45 3.41
N TYR A 46 -7.93 4.34 3.02
CA TYR A 46 -6.72 4.40 2.22
C TYR A 46 -6.97 4.61 0.73
N THR A 47 -8.21 4.56 0.23
CA THR A 47 -8.54 4.98 -1.15
C THR A 47 -8.91 6.46 -1.20
N SER A 48 -9.54 7.00 -0.15
CA SER A 48 -9.85 8.43 -0.07
C SER A 48 -8.63 9.28 0.28
N LEU A 49 -7.74 8.83 1.17
CA LEU A 49 -6.55 9.57 1.60
C LEU A 49 -5.63 10.01 0.44
N PRO A 50 -5.30 9.13 -0.54
CA PRO A 50 -4.45 9.52 -1.65
C PRO A 50 -5.16 10.45 -2.63
N VAL A 51 -6.50 10.33 -2.78
CA VAL A 51 -7.31 11.27 -3.57
C VAL A 51 -7.32 12.64 -2.90
N LEU A 52 -7.46 12.68 -1.57
CA LEU A 52 -7.39 13.90 -0.77
C LEU A 52 -5.99 14.54 -0.83
N ALA A 53 -4.93 13.74 -0.67
CA ALA A 53 -3.56 14.21 -0.74
C ALA A 53 -3.24 14.77 -2.14
N MET A 54 -3.68 14.09 -3.20
CA MET A 54 -3.60 14.65 -4.55
C MET A 54 -4.41 15.95 -4.64
N GLY A 55 -5.69 15.96 -4.28
CA GLY A 55 -6.52 17.17 -4.37
C GLY A 55 -5.97 18.40 -3.63
N LEU A 56 -5.30 18.19 -2.49
CA LEU A 56 -4.68 19.28 -1.71
C LEU A 56 -3.30 19.70 -2.24
N PHE A 57 -2.53 18.78 -2.81
CA PHE A 57 -1.13 19.02 -3.19
C PHE A 57 -0.87 19.09 -4.71
N ASP A 58 -1.81 18.75 -5.59
CA ASP A 58 -1.71 18.72 -7.08
C ASP A 58 -1.70 20.12 -7.72
N GLN A 59 -1.01 21.07 -7.10
CA GLN A 59 -0.51 22.27 -7.76
C GLN A 59 0.96 22.02 -8.13
N ASP A 60 1.18 21.28 -9.21
CA ASP A 60 2.53 21.02 -9.75
C ASP A 60 3.20 22.31 -10.28
N VAL A 61 2.42 23.34 -10.63
CA VAL A 61 2.92 24.63 -11.13
C VAL A 61 1.96 25.76 -10.75
N ASN A 62 2.49 26.93 -10.39
CA ASN A 62 1.69 28.15 -10.28
C ASN A 62 1.10 28.50 -11.67
N GLU A 63 -0.16 28.91 -11.76
CA GLU A 63 -0.88 29.11 -13.04
C GLU A 63 -0.09 29.99 -14.03
N ALA A 64 0.61 31.01 -13.51
CA ALA A 64 1.45 31.92 -14.29
C ALA A 64 2.62 31.22 -15.02
N ASN A 65 3.22 30.18 -14.41
CA ASN A 65 4.36 29.45 -14.98
C ASN A 65 3.91 28.35 -15.96
N SER A 66 2.71 27.80 -15.79
CA SER A 66 2.12 26.82 -16.71
C SER A 66 1.92 27.42 -18.12
N HIS A 67 1.43 28.66 -18.19
CA HIS A 67 1.26 29.38 -19.46
C HIS A 67 2.60 29.81 -20.09
N ARG A 68 3.64 30.05 -19.29
CA ARG A 68 4.94 30.53 -19.75
C ARG A 68 5.76 29.43 -20.43
N TYR A 69 5.58 28.16 -20.03
CA TYR A 69 6.39 27.03 -20.51
C TYR A 69 5.52 25.84 -20.95
N PRO A 70 4.94 25.86 -22.16
CA PRO A 70 4.12 24.76 -22.67
C PRO A 70 4.89 23.44 -22.88
N SER A 71 6.23 23.48 -22.86
CA SER A 71 7.09 22.29 -22.95
C SER A 71 6.95 21.32 -21.77
N LEU A 72 6.46 21.77 -20.60
CA LEU A 72 6.23 20.88 -19.44
C LEU A 72 5.13 19.83 -19.69
N TYR A 73 4.23 20.04 -20.66
CA TYR A 73 3.18 19.07 -21.00
C TYR A 73 3.65 17.90 -21.87
N ARG A 74 4.77 18.04 -22.60
CA ARG A 74 5.29 17.01 -23.52
C ARG A 74 5.61 15.65 -22.85
N PRO A 75 6.25 15.56 -21.67
CA PRO A 75 6.53 14.27 -21.04
C PRO A 75 5.25 13.52 -20.60
N GLY A 76 4.16 14.23 -20.33
CA GLY A 76 2.82 13.66 -20.10
C GLY A 76 2.26 12.94 -21.33
N GLN A 77 2.41 13.54 -22.50
CA GLN A 77 1.90 13.02 -23.78
C GLN A 77 2.71 11.84 -24.32
N LEU A 78 3.98 11.71 -23.94
CA LEU A 78 4.90 10.68 -24.44
C LEU A 78 4.80 9.34 -23.68
N ASN A 79 3.81 9.14 -22.80
CA ASN A 79 3.62 7.92 -22.00
C ASN A 79 4.84 7.47 -21.17
N VAL A 80 5.83 8.35 -20.98
CA VAL A 80 7.06 8.03 -20.23
C VAL A 80 6.76 7.77 -18.76
N LEU A 81 5.67 8.37 -18.26
CA LEU A 81 5.22 8.25 -16.87
C LEU A 81 4.62 6.87 -16.55
N PHE A 82 3.96 6.21 -17.51
CA PHE A 82 3.31 4.90 -17.29
C PHE A 82 3.97 3.81 -18.15
N ASN A 83 5.24 3.56 -17.88
CA ASN A 83 6.00 2.50 -18.54
C ASN A 83 5.68 1.12 -17.93
N LYS A 84 5.55 0.06 -18.76
CA LYS A 84 5.32 -1.32 -18.30
C LYS A 84 6.36 -1.79 -17.28
N ARG A 85 7.61 -1.31 -17.42
CA ARG A 85 8.69 -1.57 -16.46
C ARG A 85 8.38 -1.03 -15.06
N GLN A 86 7.84 0.19 -14.99
CA GLN A 86 7.52 0.83 -13.72
C GLN A 86 6.35 0.13 -13.02
N PHE A 87 5.37 -0.34 -13.79
CA PHE A 87 4.29 -1.19 -13.27
C PHE A 87 4.86 -2.49 -12.67
N PHE A 88 5.74 -3.20 -13.40
CA PHE A 88 6.35 -4.43 -12.91
C PHE A 88 7.18 -4.23 -11.64
N LEU A 89 7.94 -3.14 -11.56
CA LEU A 89 8.71 -2.77 -10.37
C LEU A 89 7.78 -2.51 -9.17
N CYS A 90 6.70 -1.75 -9.38
CA CYS A 90 5.69 -1.49 -8.36
C CYS A 90 5.04 -2.79 -7.86
N THR A 91 4.66 -3.68 -8.78
CA THR A 91 4.10 -4.99 -8.44
C THR A 91 5.10 -5.84 -7.67
N LEU A 92 6.38 -5.91 -8.10
CA LEU A 92 7.43 -6.63 -7.37
C LEU A 92 7.62 -6.09 -5.94
N GLN A 93 7.59 -4.77 -5.77
CA GLN A 93 7.67 -4.14 -4.46
C GLN A 93 6.44 -4.49 -3.59
N GLY A 94 5.24 -4.49 -4.18
CA GLY A 94 4.00 -4.91 -3.51
C GLY A 94 4.02 -6.39 -3.10
N VAL A 95 4.57 -7.25 -3.96
CA VAL A 95 4.78 -8.68 -3.67
C VAL A 95 5.76 -8.83 -2.50
N GLY A 96 6.92 -8.19 -2.56
CA GLY A 96 7.93 -8.28 -1.48
C GLY A 96 7.41 -7.79 -0.13
N THR A 97 6.62 -6.73 -0.12
CA THR A 97 6.04 -6.20 1.13
C THR A 97 4.88 -7.05 1.65
N SER A 98 4.01 -7.58 0.79
CA SER A 98 2.99 -8.57 1.21
C SER A 98 3.62 -9.81 1.82
N PHE A 99 4.75 -10.26 1.26
CA PHE A 99 5.49 -11.41 1.76
C PHE A 99 6.00 -11.14 3.18
N LEU A 100 6.67 -9.99 3.40
CA LEU A 100 7.14 -9.60 4.73
C LEU A 100 5.99 -9.44 5.74
N LEU A 101 4.89 -8.79 5.32
CA LEU A 101 3.71 -8.59 6.16
C LEU A 101 3.06 -9.89 6.61
N PHE A 102 3.17 -10.97 5.82
CA PHE A 102 2.67 -12.28 6.20
C PHE A 102 3.69 -13.09 7.02
N PHE A 103 4.93 -13.19 6.55
CA PHE A 103 5.94 -14.05 7.15
C PHE A 103 6.44 -13.56 8.51
N ILE A 104 6.50 -12.24 8.75
CA ILE A 104 6.96 -11.70 10.04
C ILE A 104 5.99 -12.07 11.18
N PRO A 105 4.68 -11.77 11.08
CA PRO A 105 3.70 -12.23 12.07
C PRO A 105 3.66 -13.74 12.17
N TYR A 106 3.64 -14.46 11.04
CA TYR A 106 3.61 -15.92 11.05
C TYR A 106 4.81 -16.54 11.81
N GLY A 107 6.02 -16.02 11.58
CA GLY A 107 7.21 -16.42 12.32
C GLY A 107 7.12 -16.10 13.82
N ALA A 108 6.61 -14.92 14.18
CA ALA A 108 6.41 -14.54 15.58
C ALA A 108 5.41 -15.47 16.29
N PHE A 109 4.31 -15.84 15.62
CA PHE A 109 3.35 -16.81 16.17
C PHE A 109 3.94 -18.20 16.33
N CYS A 110 4.76 -18.66 15.38
CA CYS A 110 5.42 -19.97 15.49
C CYS A 110 6.40 -20.03 16.69
N LEU A 111 7.03 -18.91 17.05
CA LEU A 111 7.87 -18.81 18.24
C LEU A 111 7.06 -18.79 19.53
N VAL A 112 5.98 -17.98 19.60
CA VAL A 112 5.15 -17.83 20.79
C VAL A 112 4.31 -19.08 21.08
N ALA A 113 3.75 -19.72 20.05
CA ALA A 113 2.96 -20.94 20.20
C ALA A 113 3.77 -22.12 20.76
N ARG A 114 5.10 -22.05 20.71
CA ARG A 114 6.00 -23.07 21.26
C ARG A 114 6.07 -23.04 22.79
N ASP A 115 5.69 -21.93 23.43
CA ASP A 115 5.77 -21.73 24.88
C ASP A 115 4.44 -21.94 25.61
N ASP A 116 3.29 -21.50 25.05
CA ASP A 116 2.07 -21.26 25.88
C ASP A 116 0.83 -22.15 25.64
N GLY A 117 0.76 -23.02 24.62
CA GLY A 117 -0.27 -24.09 24.52
C GLY A 117 -1.77 -23.70 24.61
N SER A 118 -2.15 -22.42 24.52
CA SER A 118 -3.53 -21.96 24.71
C SER A 118 -4.23 -21.63 23.37
N HIS A 119 -5.17 -22.50 22.97
CA HIS A 119 -5.63 -22.65 21.58
C HIS A 119 -6.79 -21.75 21.09
N ILE A 120 -7.20 -20.69 21.79
CA ILE A 120 -8.45 -19.96 21.45
C ILE A 120 -8.24 -18.47 21.11
N SER A 121 -7.06 -17.90 21.38
CA SER A 121 -6.74 -16.50 21.04
C SER A 121 -5.93 -16.34 19.74
N ASP A 122 -5.42 -17.43 19.16
CA ASP A 122 -4.35 -17.33 18.15
C ASP A 122 -4.80 -16.72 16.83
N GLN A 123 -5.97 -17.10 16.31
CA GLN A 123 -6.39 -16.62 14.99
C GLN A 123 -6.88 -15.17 14.99
N GLN A 124 -7.60 -14.76 16.03
CA GLN A 124 -8.02 -13.36 16.18
C GLN A 124 -6.81 -12.47 16.47
N ALA A 125 -5.89 -12.89 17.34
CA ALA A 125 -4.65 -12.17 17.59
C ALA A 125 -3.81 -12.05 16.30
N PHE A 126 -3.74 -13.12 15.50
CA PHE A 126 -3.05 -13.10 14.22
C PHE A 126 -3.65 -12.08 13.24
N ALA A 127 -4.98 -12.06 13.11
CA ALA A 127 -5.69 -11.07 12.30
C ALA A 127 -5.41 -9.62 12.75
N VAL A 128 -5.37 -9.37 14.07
CA VAL A 128 -5.08 -8.05 14.65
C VAL A 128 -3.62 -7.65 14.40
N ILE A 129 -2.66 -8.56 14.54
CA ILE A 129 -1.23 -8.27 14.32
C ILE A 129 -0.97 -7.98 12.83
N ILE A 130 -1.54 -8.75 11.92
CA ILE A 130 -1.37 -8.48 10.49
C ILE A 130 -2.05 -7.16 10.11
N SER A 131 -3.27 -6.90 10.57
CA SER A 131 -3.98 -5.64 10.25
C SER A 131 -3.25 -4.42 10.78
N THR A 132 -2.75 -4.45 12.01
CA THR A 132 -1.96 -3.35 12.59
C THR A 132 -0.63 -3.14 11.86
N SER A 133 0.09 -4.22 11.53
CA SER A 133 1.34 -4.12 10.76
C SER A 133 1.12 -3.51 9.37
N LEU A 134 0.02 -3.88 8.69
CA LEU A 134 -0.36 -3.30 7.40
C LEU A 134 -0.66 -1.80 7.53
N VAL A 135 -1.46 -1.42 8.53
CA VAL A 135 -1.80 -0.01 8.80
C VAL A 135 -0.53 0.81 9.01
N ILE A 136 0.43 0.30 9.78
CA ILE A 136 1.71 0.98 10.03
C ILE A 136 2.51 1.15 8.72
N VAL A 137 2.69 0.08 7.95
CA VAL A 137 3.45 0.13 6.68
C VAL A 137 2.84 1.13 5.70
N VAL A 138 1.52 1.10 5.54
CA VAL A 138 0.82 1.99 4.62
C VAL A 138 0.89 3.44 5.11
N SER A 139 0.75 3.68 6.41
CA SER A 139 0.83 5.04 6.98
C SER A 139 2.23 5.64 6.82
N VAL A 140 3.28 4.83 6.99
CA VAL A 140 4.68 5.23 6.74
C VAL A 140 4.87 5.65 5.28
N GLN A 141 4.33 4.89 4.33
CA GLN A 141 4.46 5.24 2.91
C GLN A 141 3.70 6.51 2.53
N VAL A 142 2.49 6.71 3.06
CA VAL A 142 1.74 7.97 2.83
C VAL A 142 2.58 9.14 3.31
N ARG A 143 3.16 9.05 4.52
CA ARG A 143 4.02 10.10 5.07
C ARG A 143 5.21 10.37 4.14
N ASP A 144 5.86 9.33 3.63
CA ASP A 144 7.03 9.48 2.77
C ASP A 144 6.67 10.11 1.42
N ILE A 145 5.49 9.79 0.86
CA ILE A 145 4.95 10.45 -0.34
C ILE A 145 4.64 11.92 -0.07
N VAL A 146 4.00 12.23 1.06
CA VAL A 146 3.69 13.62 1.45
C VAL A 146 4.98 14.43 1.63
N ARG A 147 5.99 13.86 2.29
CA ARG A 147 7.31 14.49 2.41
C ARG A 147 7.96 14.76 1.05
N TRP A 148 7.90 13.79 0.15
CA TRP A 148 8.43 13.95 -1.21
C TRP A 148 7.72 15.08 -1.98
N LEU A 149 6.39 15.16 -1.88
CA LEU A 149 5.61 16.23 -2.50
C LEU A 149 5.93 17.62 -1.93
N ILE A 150 6.10 17.74 -0.62
CA ILE A 150 6.47 19.01 0.03
C ILE A 150 7.87 19.46 -0.38
N HIS A 151 8.83 18.54 -0.42
CA HIS A 151 10.21 18.85 -0.80
C HIS A 151 10.30 19.30 -2.27
N HIS A 152 9.50 18.71 -3.17
CA HIS A 152 9.53 19.11 -4.58
C HIS A 152 8.90 20.49 -4.83
N LYS A 153 7.98 20.96 -3.98
CA LYS A 153 7.39 22.32 -4.08
C LYS A 153 8.29 23.43 -3.55
N THR A 154 9.33 23.11 -2.79
CA THR A 154 10.21 24.11 -2.14
C THR A 154 11.45 24.47 -2.97
N HIS A 155 11.63 23.82 -4.13
CA HIS A 155 12.70 24.08 -5.10
C HIS A 155 12.12 24.33 -6.49
#